data_AF-A0A2E3BFU0-F1
#
_entry.id   AF-A0A2E3BFU0-F1
#
_cell.length_a   1.000
_cell.length_b   1.000
_cell.length_c   1.000
_cell.angle_alpha   90.00
_cell.angle_beta   90.00
_cell.angle_gamma   90.00
#
_symmetry.space_group_name_H-M   'P 1'
#
loop_
_entity.id
_entity.type
_entity.pdbx_description
1 polymer ?
#
loop_
_entity_poly.entity_id
_entity_poly.type
_entity_poly.pdbx_seq_one_letter_code
_entity_poly.pdbx_strand_id
1 'polypeptide(L)'
;MKNKTVHIISDSFSLKINKEIANFNIINILLNENKSLSDVIIEVSKNTDLIVLVNLYNISDPEIIKNIKNIDCNFIYCSEENFEKINKVNEIATVTPHVIQGFKSDTDNILYETIKKLIN
;
A
#
# COMPACT_ATOMS: atom_id res chain seq x y z
N MET A 1 1.44 -14.21 -20.46
CA MET A 1 1.01 -14.00 -19.05
C MET A 1 0.50 -12.58 -18.94
N LYS A 2 -0.62 -12.34 -18.26
CA LYS A 2 -1.08 -10.97 -18.00
C LYS A 2 -0.14 -10.38 -16.93
N ASN A 3 0.36 -9.16 -17.15
CA ASN A 3 1.14 -8.47 -16.13
C ASN A 3 0.28 -8.32 -14.87
N LYS A 4 0.85 -8.68 -13.71
CA LYS A 4 0.19 -8.49 -12.41
C LYS A 4 0.05 -6.99 -12.14
N THR A 5 -1.11 -6.57 -11.64
CA THR A 5 -1.39 -5.15 -11.33
C THR A 5 -1.17 -4.89 -9.85
N VAL A 6 -0.41 -3.83 -9.54
CA VAL A 6 -0.20 -3.34 -8.19
C VAL A 6 -0.66 -1.90 -8.11
N HIS A 7 -1.59 -1.63 -7.20
CA HIS A 7 -2.01 -0.26 -6.91
C HIS A 7 -1.26 0.25 -5.68
N ILE A 8 -0.57 1.39 -5.84
CA ILE A 8 0.09 2.11 -4.76
C ILE A 8 -0.82 3.29 -4.40
N ILE A 9 -1.42 3.28 -3.21
CA ILE A 9 -2.28 4.36 -2.71
C ILE A 9 -1.53 5.11 -1.63
N SER A 10 -1.39 6.42 -1.78
CA SER A 10 -0.67 7.28 -0.84
C SER A 10 -1.22 8.71 -0.85
N ASP A 11 -0.79 9.55 0.08
CA ASP A 11 -1.08 10.99 0.07
C ASP A 11 -0.03 11.84 -0.67
N SER A 12 1.21 11.35 -0.74
CA SER A 12 2.38 12.12 -1.19
C SER A 12 3.46 11.28 -1.86
N PHE A 13 3.31 9.96 -1.87
CA PHE A 13 4.34 9.01 -2.31
C PHE A 13 4.03 8.43 -3.70
N SER A 14 5.05 8.20 -4.51
CA SER A 14 4.89 7.47 -5.77
C SER A 14 6.06 6.53 -5.99
N LEU A 15 5.74 5.26 -6.21
CA LEU A 15 6.72 4.22 -6.47
C LEU A 15 7.24 4.37 -7.91
N LYS A 16 8.52 4.73 -8.06
CA LYS A 16 9.15 5.01 -9.35
C LYS A 16 9.54 3.73 -10.09
N ILE A 17 8.81 3.39 -11.16
CA ILE A 17 9.10 2.20 -11.99
C ILE A 17 10.61 2.07 -12.28
N ASN A 18 11.18 0.93 -11.88
CA ASN A 18 12.55 0.55 -12.19
C ASN A 18 12.57 -0.70 -13.08
N LYS A 19 13.75 -1.08 -13.60
CA LYS A 19 13.90 -2.25 -14.49
C LYS A 19 13.47 -3.57 -13.85
N GLU A 20 13.49 -3.68 -12.53
CA GLU A 20 13.28 -4.93 -11.81
C GLU A 20 11.81 -5.31 -11.62
N ILE A 21 10.91 -4.34 -11.77
CA ILE A 21 9.45 -4.53 -11.72
C ILE A 21 8.78 -4.19 -13.06
N ALA A 22 9.54 -4.15 -14.15
CA ALA A 22 9.02 -3.83 -15.50
C ALA A 22 7.91 -4.79 -15.98
N ASN A 23 7.80 -5.97 -15.36
CA ASN A 23 6.77 -6.96 -15.67
C ASN A 23 5.46 -6.77 -14.86
N PHE A 24 5.44 -5.82 -13.92
CA PHE A 24 4.25 -5.46 -13.16
C PHE A 24 3.65 -4.16 -13.70
N ASN A 25 2.33 -4.09 -13.68
CA ASN A 25 1.60 -2.87 -13.96
C ASN A 25 1.42 -2.08 -12.64
N ILE A 26 2.35 -1.16 -12.36
CA ILE A 26 2.30 -0.30 -11.17
C ILE A 26 1.44 0.93 -11.46
N ILE A 27 0.36 1.09 -10.71
CA ILE A 27 -0.53 2.24 -10.78
C ILE A 27 -0.42 3.02 -9.48
N ASN A 28 0.14 4.23 -9.54
CA ASN A 28 0.20 5.14 -8.39
C ASN A 28 -1.09 5.97 -8.32
N ILE A 29 -1.74 5.96 -7.17
CA ILE A 29 -2.93 6.74 -6.84
C ILE A 29 -2.58 7.67 -5.68
N LEU A 30 -2.59 8.97 -5.98
CA LEU A 30 -2.47 10.01 -4.96
C LEU A 30 -3.87 10.36 -4.45
N LEU A 31 -4.10 10.16 -3.16
CA LEU A 31 -5.29 10.63 -2.46
C LEU A 31 -5.30 12.15 -2.46
N ASN A 32 -6.44 12.72 -2.79
CA ASN A 32 -6.71 14.14 -2.69
C ASN A 32 -8.04 14.35 -1.96
N GLU A 33 -8.38 15.60 -1.66
CA GLU A 33 -9.59 15.95 -0.90
C GLU A 33 -10.90 15.42 -1.51
N ASN A 34 -10.90 15.04 -2.80
CA ASN A 34 -12.10 14.62 -3.53
C ASN A 34 -12.36 13.11 -3.53
N LYS A 35 -11.45 12.28 -3.01
CA LYS A 35 -11.62 10.82 -2.99
C LYS A 35 -11.34 10.27 -1.60
N SER A 36 -12.33 9.59 -1.02
CA SER A 36 -12.12 8.86 0.23
C SER A 36 -11.20 7.65 -0.03
N LEU A 37 -10.32 7.35 0.93
CA LEU A 37 -9.47 6.15 0.84
C LEU A 37 -10.33 4.88 0.79
N SER A 38 -11.46 4.84 1.50
CA SER A 38 -12.40 3.73 1.51
C SER A 38 -12.88 3.39 0.09
N ASP A 39 -13.36 4.40 -0.64
CA ASP A 39 -13.87 4.23 -2.00
C ASP A 39 -12.77 3.78 -2.96
N VAL A 40 -11.57 4.35 -2.83
CA VAL A 40 -10.42 3.98 -3.67
C VAL A 40 -10.05 2.52 -3.44
N ILE A 41 -9.98 2.05 -2.19
CA ILE A 41 -9.68 0.65 -1.86
C ILE A 41 -10.72 -0.28 -2.50
N ILE A 42 -12.02 0.03 -2.36
CA ILE A 42 -13.09 -0.78 -2.95
C ILE A 42 -12.99 -0.78 -4.48
N GLU A 43 -12.73 0.37 -5.10
CA GLU A 43 -12.62 0.50 -6.55
C GLU A 43 -11.49 -0.38 -7.10
N VAL A 44 -10.28 -0.23 -6.57
CA VAL A 44 -9.09 -0.93 -7.08
C VAL A 44 -9.07 -2.42 -6.74
N SER A 45 -9.74 -2.82 -5.65
CA SER A 45 -9.81 -4.24 -5.26
C SER A 45 -10.39 -5.15 -6.33
N LYS A 46 -11.20 -4.59 -7.24
CA LYS A 46 -11.87 -5.33 -8.32
C LYS A 46 -10.93 -5.79 -9.43
N ASN A 47 -9.76 -5.18 -9.58
CA ASN A 47 -8.88 -5.38 -10.73
C ASN A 47 -7.37 -5.35 -10.38
N THR A 48 -7.03 -5.60 -9.12
CA THR A 48 -5.65 -5.58 -8.62
C THR A 48 -5.22 -6.94 -8.12
N ASP A 49 -3.92 -7.23 -8.21
CA ASP A 49 -3.31 -8.41 -7.58
C ASP A 49 -2.74 -8.08 -6.19
N LEU A 50 -2.44 -6.80 -5.94
CA LEU A 50 -1.89 -6.29 -4.69
C LEU A 50 -2.24 -4.81 -4.50
N ILE A 51 -2.62 -4.44 -3.27
CA ILE A 51 -2.78 -3.04 -2.85
C ILE A 51 -1.66 -2.70 -1.87
N VAL A 52 -0.96 -1.60 -2.11
CA VAL A 52 0.03 -1.04 -1.19
C VAL A 52 -0.46 0.29 -0.68
N LEU A 53 -0.61 0.40 0.63
CA LEU A 53 -1.01 1.61 1.33
C LEU A 53 0.26 2.26 1.89
N VAL A 54 0.66 3.43 1.37
CA VAL A 54 1.93 4.07 1.71
C VAL A 54 1.70 5.40 2.43
N ASN A 55 2.39 5.61 3.55
CA ASN A 55 2.45 6.90 4.25
C ASN A 55 1.07 7.46 4.66
N LEU A 56 0.08 6.60 4.91
CA LEU A 56 -1.27 7.00 5.29
C LEU A 56 -1.35 7.30 6.80
N TYR A 57 -0.66 8.37 7.19
CA TYR A 57 -0.47 8.82 8.55
C TYR A 57 -1.79 9.27 9.20
N ASN A 58 -2.19 8.63 10.31
CA ASN A 58 -3.35 8.99 11.15
C ASN A 58 -4.75 8.57 10.64
N ILE A 59 -4.85 7.47 9.90
CA ILE A 59 -6.16 6.91 9.54
C ILE A 59 -6.61 5.93 10.63
N SER A 60 -7.70 6.28 11.31
CA SER A 60 -8.43 5.43 12.27
C SER A 60 -9.91 5.39 11.89
N ASP A 61 -10.16 5.17 10.60
CA ASP A 61 -11.51 5.07 10.06
C ASP A 61 -11.98 3.60 10.13
N PRO A 62 -13.02 3.28 10.91
CA PRO A 62 -13.54 1.91 11.03
C PRO A 62 -13.96 1.31 9.69
N GLU A 63 -14.41 2.12 8.73
CA GLU A 63 -14.83 1.65 7.41
C GLU A 63 -13.63 1.14 6.61
N ILE A 64 -12.52 1.86 6.64
CA ILE A 64 -11.27 1.49 5.96
C ILE A 64 -10.73 0.19 6.56
N ILE A 65 -10.72 0.08 7.88
CA ILE A 65 -10.31 -1.15 8.58
C ILE A 65 -11.21 -2.33 8.23
N LYS A 66 -12.52 -2.11 8.17
CA LYS A 66 -13.49 -3.13 7.76
C LYS A 66 -13.25 -3.58 6.32
N ASN A 67 -12.96 -2.66 5.42
CA ASN A 67 -12.71 -2.97 4.01
C ASN A 67 -11.44 -3.78 3.83
N ILE A 68 -10.34 -3.41 4.47
CA ILE A 68 -9.08 -4.19 4.41
C ILE A 68 -9.27 -5.63 4.88
N LYS A 69 -10.07 -5.85 5.93
CA LYS A 69 -10.34 -7.19 6.47
C LYS A 69 -11.25 -8.06 5.59
N ASN A 70 -12.18 -7.44 4.86
CA ASN A 70 -13.24 -8.16 4.15
C ASN A 70 -12.98 -8.32 2.65
N ILE A 71 -12.07 -7.52 2.09
CA ILE A 71 -11.70 -7.60 0.68
C ILE A 71 -10.73 -8.78 0.49
N ASP A 72 -11.09 -9.67 -0.43
CA ASP A 72 -10.22 -10.78 -0.87
C ASP A 72 -9.12 -10.25 -1.81
N CYS A 73 -8.16 -9.54 -1.22
CA CYS A 73 -7.01 -8.98 -1.91
C CYS A 73 -5.79 -8.98 -1.00
N ASN A 74 -4.59 -9.05 -1.60
CA ASN A 74 -3.36 -8.88 -0.86
C ASN A 74 -3.14 -7.40 -0.52
N PHE A 75 -2.73 -7.13 0.72
CA PHE A 75 -2.40 -5.80 1.20
C PHE A 75 -0.98 -5.75 1.77
N ILE A 76 -0.27 -4.66 1.47
CA ILE A 76 0.91 -4.20 2.19
C ILE A 76 0.59 -2.84 2.80
N TYR A 77 0.89 -2.65 4.08
CA TYR A 77 1.08 -1.31 4.63
C TYR A 77 2.56 -0.95 4.62
N CYS A 78 2.88 0.23 4.10
CA CYS A 78 4.24 0.73 3.97
C CYS A 78 4.37 2.15 4.55
N SER A 79 5.49 2.43 5.19
CA SER A 79 5.80 3.76 5.70
C SER A 79 7.31 4.01 5.71
N GLU A 80 7.70 5.22 5.32
CA GLU A 80 9.09 5.64 5.42
C GLU A 80 9.54 5.76 6.89
N GLU A 81 8.62 6.20 7.76
CA GLU A 81 8.84 6.33 9.20
C GLU A 81 8.46 5.07 9.98
N ASN A 82 9.10 4.88 11.15
CA ASN A 82 8.75 3.80 12.07
C ASN A 82 7.80 4.34 13.16
N PHE A 83 6.57 3.83 13.17
CA PHE A 83 5.51 4.31 14.04
C PHE A 83 5.65 3.90 15.49
N GLU A 84 6.19 2.70 15.73
CA GLU A 84 6.45 2.19 17.07
C GLU A 84 7.47 3.06 17.81
N LYS A 85 8.44 3.62 17.08
CA LYS A 85 9.46 4.52 17.65
C LYS A 85 8.92 5.91 18.00
N ILE A 86 7.80 6.34 17.42
CA ILE A 86 7.17 7.63 17.68
C ILE A 86 5.88 7.51 18.52
N ASN A 87 5.65 6.35 19.16
CA ASN A 87 4.48 6.05 19.99
C ASN A 87 3.13 6.37 19.31
N LYS A 88 3.05 6.17 18.00
CA LYS A 88 1.79 6.25 17.26
C LYS A 88 1.44 4.87 16.75
N VAL A 89 0.19 4.44 16.94
CA VAL A 89 -0.32 3.21 16.32
C VAL A 89 -1.02 3.59 15.04
N ASN A 90 -0.69 2.92 13.93
CA ASN A 90 -1.48 3.00 12.70
C ASN A 90 -2.39 1.78 12.62
N GLU A 91 -3.71 1.98 12.70
CA GLU A 91 -4.67 0.86 12.71
C GLU A 91 -4.63 0.03 11.42
N ILE A 92 -4.32 0.65 10.27
CA ILE A 92 -4.14 -0.07 9.00
C ILE A 92 -3.00 -1.08 9.13
N ALA A 93 -1.88 -0.71 9.77
CA ALA A 93 -0.76 -1.61 10.00
C ALA A 93 -1.15 -2.82 10.87
N THR A 94 -2.12 -2.66 11.79
CA THR A 94 -2.55 -3.75 12.68
C THR A 94 -3.43 -4.80 12.00
N VAL A 95 -3.99 -4.48 10.82
CA VAL A 95 -4.95 -5.34 10.12
C VAL A 95 -4.46 -5.77 8.74
N THR A 96 -3.30 -5.27 8.31
CA THR A 96 -2.65 -5.66 7.06
C THR A 96 -1.70 -6.84 7.31
N PRO A 97 -1.68 -7.87 6.44
CA PRO A 97 -0.82 -9.03 6.63
C PRO A 97 0.68 -8.73 6.55
N HIS A 98 1.05 -7.70 5.79
CA HIS A 98 2.44 -7.31 5.55
C HIS A 98 2.65 -5.84 5.89
N VAL A 99 3.62 -5.59 6.76
CA VAL A 99 3.97 -4.25 7.24
C VAL A 99 5.45 -3.97 6.97
N ILE A 100 5.73 -2.87 6.27
CA ILE A 100 7.07 -2.34 6.00
C ILE A 100 7.15 -0.95 6.63
N GLN A 101 8.09 -0.72 7.54
CA GLN A 101 8.22 0.61 8.16
C GLN A 101 9.65 0.96 8.57
N GLY A 102 10.00 2.25 8.48
CA GLY A 102 11.24 2.78 9.05
C GLY A 102 12.50 2.67 8.19
N PHE A 103 12.35 2.39 6.89
CA PHE A 103 13.47 2.23 5.96
C PHE A 103 13.90 3.53 5.28
N LYS A 104 13.18 4.65 5.48
CA LYS A 104 13.54 5.98 4.95
C LYS A 104 13.89 5.92 3.46
N SER A 105 15.12 6.27 3.08
CA SER A 105 15.61 6.27 1.70
C SER A 105 15.60 4.89 1.03
N ASP A 106 15.60 3.81 1.80
CA ASP A 106 15.60 2.44 1.27
C ASP A 106 14.19 1.87 1.08
N THR A 107 13.15 2.63 1.42
CA THR A 107 11.75 2.19 1.38
C THR A 107 11.34 1.66 0.01
N ASP A 108 11.72 2.37 -1.07
CA ASP A 108 11.44 1.94 -2.45
C ASP A 108 12.00 0.53 -2.74
N ASN A 109 13.27 0.30 -2.41
CA ASN A 109 13.95 -0.96 -2.68
C ASN A 109 13.33 -2.12 -1.89
N ILE A 110 13.05 -1.91 -0.60
CA ILE A 110 12.41 -2.91 0.25
C ILE A 110 10.99 -3.22 -0.24
N LEU A 111 10.25 -2.19 -0.66
CA LEU A 111 8.91 -2.35 -1.20
C LEU A 111 8.95 -3.15 -2.52
N TYR A 112 9.91 -2.92 -3.41
CA TYR A 112 10.08 -3.73 -4.62
C TYR A 112 10.33 -5.20 -4.34
N GLU A 113 11.27 -5.50 -3.46
CA GLU A 113 11.60 -6.88 -3.10
C GLU A 113 10.41 -7.59 -2.45
N THR A 114 9.62 -6.86 -1.66
CA THR A 114 8.42 -7.41 -1.04
C THR A 114 7.33 -7.67 -2.06
N ILE A 115 7.05 -6.71 -2.96
CA ILE A 115 6.09 -6.90 -4.06
C ILE A 115 6.47 -8.14 -4.88
N LYS A 116 7.73 -8.24 -5.32
CA LYS A 116 8.21 -9.41 -6.10
C LYS A 116 7.96 -10.73 -5.39
N LYS A 117 8.10 -10.81 -4.07
CA LYS A 117 7.89 -12.05 -3.31
C LYS A 117 6.43 -12.44 -3.16
N LEU A 118 5.51 -11.47 -3.14
CA LEU A 118 4.09 -11.73 -2.90
C LEU A 118 3.32 -12.06 -4.19
N ILE A 119 3.75 -11.54 -5.34
CA ILE A 119 2.99 -11.66 -6.59
C ILE A 119 3.71 -12.39 -7.74
N ASN A 120 4.97 -12.83 -7.56
CA ASN A 120 5.62 -13.83 -8.43
C ASN A 120 5.30 -15.25 -7.96
#